data_AF-A0A401Y523-F1
#
_entry.id   AF-A0A401Y523-F1
#
_cell.length_a   1.000
_cell.length_b   1.000
_cell.length_c   1.000
_cell.angle_alpha   90.00
_cell.angle_beta   90.00
_cell.angle_gamma   90.00
#
_symmetry.space_group_name_H-M   'P 1'
#
loop_
_entity.id
_entity.type
_entity.pdbx_description
1 polymer ?
#
loop_
_entity_poly.entity_id
_entity_poly.type
_entity_poly.pdbx_seq_one_letter_code
_entity_poly.pdbx_strand_id
1 'polypeptide(L)'
;MTTPTSGPTNAPTPADPADLSPEAYPRKVLFVAGAGRSGTSTMAGLMQILGLHVPQPEVVADETNPKGFGEPAWAVEHHDRLLKEAGVQVSDARPDAWFETGRVSTREPERIKTAEWLESHFSESPDYTELVVKDPRLSWFLSLWRVAAIRTGATPVFATMLRPPAEVVGSKQKYYANRLGSAHLAASWLNMLLHTERATRESVADGGRSFVRYADLLDDWTKTTMQVGEQLDLQHLLHAKSEAIRDGHRFVDPGLRRVTQSLADLNLPPRLHEITGDTWHELNKLADPGGDTPEVHAALDSLREAYVELYEEAEAISRSSVVAAEQRVRKQGKGAPRPAAPAPSSLVDKVPHDLRAKIPPSVRRGVRKALGRSR
;
A
#
# COMPACT_ATOMS: atom_id res chain seq x y z
N MET A 1 -17.73 71.91 11.08
CA MET A 1 -17.05 70.66 10.67
C MET A 1 -17.39 69.60 11.70
N THR A 2 -18.41 68.80 11.43
CA THR A 2 -18.86 67.68 12.26
C THR A 2 -18.29 66.40 11.66
N THR A 3 -17.40 65.73 12.39
CA THR A 3 -16.86 64.41 12.06
C THR A 3 -17.96 63.35 12.20
N PRO A 4 -18.10 62.42 11.24
CA PRO A 4 -19.05 61.32 11.38
C PRO A 4 -18.42 60.19 12.20
N THR A 5 -19.15 59.74 13.22
CA THR A 5 -18.88 58.53 14.00
C THR A 5 -19.10 57.30 13.13
N SER A 6 -18.06 56.52 12.91
CA SER A 6 -18.11 55.18 12.31
C SER A 6 -18.83 54.22 13.26
N GLY A 7 -19.94 53.63 12.80
CA GLY A 7 -20.63 52.56 13.53
C GLY A 7 -19.81 51.27 13.58
N PRO A 8 -20.11 50.35 14.52
CA PRO A 8 -19.40 49.09 14.65
C PRO A 8 -19.63 48.23 13.40
N THR A 9 -18.54 47.85 12.75
CA THR A 9 -18.50 46.82 11.72
C THR A 9 -18.89 45.48 12.37
N ASN A 10 -20.08 44.97 12.02
CA ASN A 10 -20.44 43.58 12.30
C ASN A 10 -19.49 42.67 11.50
N ALA A 11 -18.45 42.17 12.15
CA ALA A 11 -17.73 41.01 11.66
C ALA A 11 -18.70 39.83 11.68
N PRO A 12 -18.87 39.06 10.59
CA PRO A 12 -19.71 37.88 10.62
C PRO A 12 -19.13 36.90 11.64
N THR A 13 -19.97 36.48 12.59
CA THR A 13 -19.69 35.35 13.48
C THR A 13 -19.37 34.14 12.60
N PRO A 14 -18.27 33.40 12.84
CA PRO A 14 -18.03 32.15 12.13
C PRO A 14 -19.24 31.24 12.33
N ALA A 15 -19.77 30.69 11.23
CA ALA A 15 -20.84 29.71 11.29
C ALA A 15 -20.42 28.54 12.18
N ASP A 16 -21.37 27.99 12.93
CA ASP A 16 -21.15 26.75 13.68
C ASP A 16 -20.76 25.65 12.67
N PRO A 17 -19.65 24.90 12.84
CA PRO A 17 -19.26 23.83 11.93
C PRO A 17 -20.38 22.82 11.66
N ALA A 18 -21.30 22.65 12.62
CA ALA A 18 -22.49 21.81 12.48
C ALA A 18 -23.51 22.30 11.42
N ASP A 19 -23.42 23.56 10.98
CA ASP A 19 -24.28 24.17 9.95
C ASP A 19 -23.61 24.22 8.55
N LEU A 20 -22.39 23.71 8.40
CA LEU A 20 -21.72 23.65 7.10
C LEU A 20 -22.35 22.56 6.22
N SER A 21 -22.65 22.90 4.96
CA SER A 21 -22.94 21.87 3.96
C SER A 21 -21.67 21.03 3.72
N PRO A 22 -21.77 19.73 3.38
CA PRO A 22 -20.60 18.90 3.09
C PRO A 22 -19.66 19.48 2.02
N GLU A 23 -20.22 20.24 1.07
CA GLU A 23 -19.50 21.01 0.04
C GLU A 23 -18.59 22.11 0.60
N ALA A 24 -18.82 22.55 1.85
CA ALA A 24 -18.07 23.62 2.52
C ALA A 24 -16.97 23.11 3.45
N TYR A 25 -16.83 21.81 3.66
CA TYR A 25 -15.72 21.28 4.47
C TYR A 25 -14.36 21.50 3.78
N PRO A 26 -13.27 21.68 4.55
CA PRO A 26 -11.94 21.82 3.98
C PRO A 26 -11.53 20.55 3.22
N ARG A 27 -10.82 20.72 2.10
CA ARG A 27 -10.30 19.58 1.34
C ARG A 27 -9.35 18.74 2.22
N LYS A 28 -9.67 17.47 2.46
CA LYS A 28 -8.83 16.52 3.18
C LYS A 28 -8.69 15.22 2.43
N VAL A 29 -7.55 14.57 2.59
CA VAL A 29 -7.34 13.20 2.11
C VAL A 29 -6.85 12.35 3.26
N LEU A 30 -7.69 11.41 3.67
CA LEU A 30 -7.36 10.38 4.65
C LEU A 30 -6.64 9.22 3.98
N PHE A 31 -5.38 9.03 4.36
CA PHE A 31 -4.57 7.89 3.97
C PHE A 31 -4.65 6.81 5.04
N VAL A 32 -5.29 5.69 4.70
CA VAL A 32 -5.41 4.55 5.62
C VAL A 32 -4.22 3.60 5.41
N ALA A 33 -3.25 3.68 6.31
CA ALA A 33 -1.97 2.97 6.25
C ALA A 33 -1.89 1.83 7.27
N GLY A 34 -0.87 0.99 7.13
CA GLY A 34 -0.55 -0.07 8.08
C GLY A 34 -0.07 -1.35 7.41
N ALA A 35 0.35 -2.32 8.23
CA ALA A 35 0.74 -3.62 7.71
C ALA A 35 -0.45 -4.34 7.06
N GLY A 36 -0.22 -5.00 5.92
CA GLY A 36 -1.25 -5.85 5.30
C GLY A 36 -1.85 -6.83 6.33
N ARG A 37 -3.19 -6.92 6.38
CA ARG A 37 -4.00 -7.66 7.38
C ARG A 37 -4.15 -7.00 8.76
N SER A 38 -3.78 -5.73 8.93
CA SER A 38 -3.98 -4.98 10.19
C SER A 38 -5.38 -4.39 10.38
N GLY A 39 -6.28 -4.51 9.40
CA GLY A 39 -7.64 -3.95 9.49
C GLY A 39 -7.87 -2.69 8.64
N THR A 40 -6.93 -2.34 7.76
CA THR A 40 -7.04 -1.18 6.84
C THR A 40 -8.30 -1.20 5.96
N SER A 41 -8.74 -2.37 5.48
CA SER A 41 -10.01 -2.47 4.74
C SER A 41 -11.24 -2.17 5.60
N THR A 42 -11.24 -2.60 6.87
CA THR A 42 -12.35 -2.29 7.79
C THR A 42 -12.41 -0.79 8.07
N MET A 43 -11.25 -0.17 8.30
CA MET A 43 -11.17 1.27 8.49
C MET A 43 -11.64 2.03 7.25
N ALA A 44 -11.08 1.75 6.06
CA ALA A 44 -11.48 2.41 4.81
C ALA A 44 -12.98 2.26 4.50
N GLY A 45 -13.53 1.06 4.66
CA GLY A 45 -14.97 0.82 4.48
C GLY A 45 -15.84 1.58 5.49
N LEU A 46 -15.41 1.71 6.74
CA LEU A 46 -16.10 2.57 7.72
C LEU A 46 -16.05 4.04 7.32
N MET A 47 -14.90 4.54 6.86
CA MET A 47 -14.79 5.93 6.39
C MET A 47 -15.74 6.21 5.23
N GLN A 48 -15.84 5.27 4.29
CA GLN A 48 -16.78 5.34 3.17
C GLN A 48 -18.23 5.38 3.65
N ILE A 49 -18.60 4.49 4.58
CA ILE A 49 -19.95 4.44 5.16
C ILE A 49 -20.30 5.75 5.89
N LEU A 50 -19.32 6.35 6.57
CA LEU A 50 -19.49 7.59 7.32
C LEU A 50 -19.48 8.84 6.44
N GLY A 51 -19.20 8.70 5.14
CA GLY A 51 -19.41 9.75 4.14
C GLY A 51 -18.15 10.25 3.44
N LEU A 52 -16.95 9.74 3.78
CA LEU A 52 -15.75 10.05 3.00
C LEU A 52 -15.87 9.39 1.62
N HIS A 53 -15.38 10.07 0.60
CA HIS A 53 -15.41 9.55 -0.76
C HIS A 53 -14.22 8.63 -1.03
N VAL A 54 -14.47 7.41 -1.50
CA VAL A 54 -13.44 6.54 -2.08
C VAL A 54 -13.30 6.88 -3.57
N PRO A 55 -12.13 7.37 -4.03
CA PRO A 55 -11.88 7.63 -5.44
C PRO A 55 -12.19 6.44 -6.36
N GLN A 56 -12.87 6.71 -7.47
CA GLN A 56 -13.43 5.69 -8.37
C GLN A 56 -12.57 5.48 -9.63
N PRO A 57 -12.67 4.31 -10.29
CA PRO A 57 -13.38 3.11 -9.86
C PRO A 57 -12.66 2.36 -8.73
N GLU A 58 -13.42 1.69 -7.88
CA GLU A 58 -12.89 0.76 -6.87
C GLU A 58 -12.52 -0.62 -7.43
N VAL A 59 -11.60 -1.30 -6.77
CA VAL A 59 -11.32 -2.72 -7.01
C VAL A 59 -12.54 -3.56 -6.65
N VAL A 60 -12.95 -4.43 -7.59
CA VAL A 60 -14.08 -5.33 -7.44
C VAL A 60 -13.83 -6.30 -6.27
N ALA A 61 -14.83 -6.46 -5.41
CA ALA A 61 -14.79 -7.43 -4.31
C ALA A 61 -14.57 -8.87 -4.82
N ASP A 62 -13.85 -9.68 -4.05
CA ASP A 62 -13.64 -11.10 -4.34
C ASP A 62 -13.88 -11.97 -3.09
N GLU A 63 -13.68 -13.29 -3.23
CA GLU A 63 -13.88 -14.26 -2.13
C GLU A 63 -13.01 -13.99 -0.89
N THR A 64 -11.88 -13.30 -1.05
CA THR A 64 -10.96 -12.98 0.05
C THR A 64 -11.43 -11.77 0.87
N ASN A 65 -12.25 -10.90 0.26
CA ASN A 65 -12.88 -9.76 0.92
C ASN A 65 -14.25 -9.42 0.29
N PRO A 66 -15.31 -10.17 0.65
CA PRO A 66 -16.63 -10.03 0.03
C PRO A 66 -17.35 -8.71 0.33
N LYS A 67 -16.86 -7.94 1.32
CA LYS A 67 -17.41 -6.62 1.68
C LYS A 67 -16.83 -5.49 0.83
N GLY A 68 -15.98 -5.80 -0.15
CA GLY A 68 -15.25 -4.80 -0.93
C GLY A 68 -13.94 -4.39 -0.27
N PHE A 69 -13.00 -3.97 -1.10
CA PHE A 69 -11.68 -3.56 -0.62
C PHE A 69 -11.66 -2.10 -0.17
N GLY A 70 -12.50 -1.21 -0.70
CA GLY A 70 -12.36 0.23 -0.45
C GLY A 70 -11.04 0.76 -1.00
N GLU A 71 -10.60 0.22 -2.14
CA GLU A 71 -9.31 0.52 -2.78
C GLU A 71 -9.58 1.14 -4.15
N PRO A 72 -9.11 2.37 -4.40
CA PRO A 72 -9.12 2.94 -5.75
C PRO A 72 -8.27 2.08 -6.68
N ALA A 73 -8.85 1.58 -7.77
CA ALA A 73 -8.17 0.67 -8.70
C ALA A 73 -6.89 1.29 -9.28
N TRP A 74 -6.93 2.60 -9.54
CA TRP A 74 -5.76 3.35 -10.01
C TRP A 74 -4.62 3.34 -8.99
N ALA A 75 -4.90 3.50 -7.69
CA ALA A 75 -3.87 3.49 -6.65
C ALA A 75 -3.19 2.12 -6.58
N VAL A 76 -3.95 1.03 -6.69
CA VAL A 76 -3.43 -0.35 -6.71
C VAL A 76 -2.51 -0.56 -7.92
N GLU A 77 -2.98 -0.22 -9.14
CA GLU A 77 -2.16 -0.35 -10.36
C GLU A 77 -0.90 0.52 -10.29
N HIS A 78 -1.04 1.75 -9.81
CA HIS A 78 0.06 2.69 -9.67
C HIS A 78 1.13 2.12 -8.73
N HIS A 79 0.75 1.68 -7.53
CA HIS A 79 1.69 1.10 -6.56
C HIS A 79 2.33 -0.20 -7.04
N ASP A 80 1.58 -1.09 -7.69
CA ASP A 80 2.13 -2.33 -8.25
C ASP A 80 3.23 -2.04 -9.29
N ARG A 81 2.99 -1.05 -10.16
CA ARG A 81 4.01 -0.60 -11.12
C ARG A 81 5.23 -0.02 -10.41
N LEU A 82 5.04 0.88 -9.44
CA LEU A 82 6.15 1.55 -8.73
C LEU A 82 6.99 0.55 -7.92
N LEU A 83 6.36 -0.42 -7.25
CA LEU A 83 7.06 -1.48 -6.52
C LEU A 83 7.88 -2.37 -7.44
N LYS A 84 7.31 -2.76 -8.59
CA LYS A 84 8.03 -3.55 -9.60
C LYS A 84 9.25 -2.81 -10.13
N GLU A 85 9.12 -1.51 -10.36
CA GLU A 85 10.22 -0.66 -10.80
C GLU A 85 11.30 -0.48 -9.73
N ALA A 86 10.90 -0.33 -8.46
CA ALA A 86 11.82 -0.26 -7.32
C ALA A 86 12.47 -1.62 -6.98
N GLY A 87 11.97 -2.73 -7.52
CA GLY A 87 12.42 -4.08 -7.14
C GLY A 87 12.06 -4.42 -5.69
N VAL A 88 10.94 -3.90 -5.20
CA VAL A 88 10.45 -4.07 -3.83
C VAL A 88 9.19 -4.93 -3.82
N GLN A 89 9.08 -5.84 -2.86
CA GLN A 89 7.88 -6.65 -2.67
C GLN A 89 6.95 -6.04 -1.63
N VAL A 90 5.65 -6.37 -1.68
CA VAL A 90 4.67 -5.82 -0.72
C VAL A 90 5.04 -6.12 0.74
N SER A 91 5.54 -7.33 1.01
CA SER A 91 6.03 -7.76 2.34
C SER A 91 7.57 -7.80 2.37
N ASP A 92 8.23 -6.77 1.85
CA ASP A 92 9.70 -6.69 1.93
C ASP A 92 10.18 -6.45 3.36
N ALA A 93 11.14 -7.25 3.80
CA ALA A 93 11.75 -7.11 5.11
C ALA A 93 13.00 -6.22 5.08
N ARG A 94 13.55 -5.91 3.90
CA ARG A 94 14.76 -5.08 3.76
C ARG A 94 14.48 -3.65 4.23
N PRO A 95 15.24 -3.11 5.18
CA PRO A 95 15.17 -1.69 5.52
C PRO A 95 15.41 -0.78 4.30
N ASP A 96 16.41 -1.11 3.47
CA ASP A 96 16.75 -0.34 2.27
C ASP A 96 15.66 -0.33 1.19
N ALA A 97 14.65 -1.20 1.27
CA ALA A 97 13.50 -1.13 0.37
C ALA A 97 12.79 0.24 0.43
N TRP A 98 12.79 0.89 1.60
CA TRP A 98 12.23 2.23 1.78
C TRP A 98 13.03 3.31 1.06
N PHE A 99 14.34 3.14 0.95
CA PHE A 99 15.17 4.03 0.14
C PHE A 99 14.83 3.88 -1.35
N GLU A 100 14.64 2.65 -1.83
CA GLU A 100 14.28 2.39 -3.23
C GLU A 100 12.90 2.94 -3.61
N THR A 101 11.87 2.74 -2.76
CA THR A 101 10.54 3.33 -3.01
C THR A 101 10.55 4.85 -2.84
N GLY A 102 11.38 5.38 -1.94
CA GLY A 102 11.65 6.81 -1.80
C GLY A 102 12.20 7.44 -3.08
N ARG A 103 13.21 6.81 -3.70
CA ARG A 103 13.79 7.27 -4.99
C ARG A 103 12.78 7.33 -6.12
N VAL A 104 11.79 6.44 -6.12
CA VAL A 104 10.68 6.45 -7.08
C VAL A 104 9.70 7.59 -6.75
N SER A 105 9.33 7.73 -5.47
CA SER A 105 8.40 8.74 -4.96
C SER A 105 8.86 10.19 -5.15
N THR A 106 10.18 10.43 -5.24
CA THR A 106 10.73 11.77 -5.44
C THR A 106 10.71 12.25 -6.89
N ARG A 107 10.35 11.38 -7.85
CA ARG A 107 10.40 11.71 -9.28
C ARG A 107 9.22 12.60 -9.64
N GLU A 108 9.52 13.71 -10.31
CA GLU A 108 8.51 14.71 -10.65
C GLU A 108 7.36 14.18 -11.51
N PRO A 109 7.58 13.31 -12.52
CA PRO A 109 6.48 12.71 -13.27
C PRO A 109 5.48 11.93 -12.39
N GLU A 110 5.97 11.24 -11.36
CA GLU A 110 5.10 10.46 -10.46
C GLU A 110 4.31 11.36 -9.52
N ARG A 111 4.94 12.45 -9.04
CA ARG A 111 4.27 13.46 -8.22
C ARG A 111 3.19 14.21 -8.98
N ILE A 112 3.46 14.59 -10.23
CA ILE A 112 2.48 15.23 -11.11
C ILE A 112 1.32 14.27 -11.35
N LYS A 113 1.60 13.04 -11.80
CA LYS A 113 0.58 12.05 -12.13
C LYS A 113 -0.34 11.74 -10.94
N THR A 114 0.22 11.63 -9.74
CA THR A 114 -0.55 11.36 -8.51
C THR A 114 -1.39 12.56 -8.10
N ALA A 115 -0.85 13.78 -8.19
CA ALA A 115 -1.59 15.00 -7.89
C ALA A 115 -2.73 15.26 -8.89
N GLU A 116 -2.49 15.08 -10.20
CA GLU A 116 -3.51 15.22 -11.24
C GLU A 116 -4.65 14.21 -11.06
N TRP A 117 -4.33 12.96 -10.74
CA TRP A 117 -5.33 11.94 -10.44
C TRP A 117 -6.14 12.27 -9.19
N LEU A 118 -5.50 12.84 -8.16
CA LEU A 118 -6.21 13.24 -6.95
C LEU A 118 -7.10 14.46 -7.18
N GLU A 119 -6.63 15.45 -7.94
CA GLU A 119 -7.40 16.67 -8.27
C GLU A 119 -8.63 16.35 -9.12
N SER A 120 -8.56 15.35 -10.02
CA SER A 120 -9.71 14.98 -10.84
C SER A 120 -10.90 14.55 -9.96
N HIS A 121 -10.65 13.89 -8.83
CA HIS A 121 -11.71 13.46 -7.91
C HIS A 121 -12.34 14.63 -7.17
N PHE A 122 -11.57 15.63 -6.78
CA PHE A 122 -12.11 16.87 -6.21
C PHE A 122 -12.89 17.70 -7.24
N SER A 123 -12.51 17.63 -8.51
CA SER A 123 -13.15 18.38 -9.60
C SER A 123 -14.43 17.71 -10.11
N GLU A 124 -14.42 16.38 -10.22
CA GLU A 124 -15.55 15.59 -10.75
C GLU A 124 -16.60 15.28 -9.68
N SER A 125 -16.22 15.36 -8.41
CA SER A 125 -17.10 15.07 -7.26
C SER A 125 -17.14 16.26 -6.29
N PRO A 126 -17.65 17.43 -6.71
CA PRO A 126 -17.61 18.67 -5.90
C PRO A 126 -18.39 18.56 -4.58
N ASP A 127 -19.34 17.63 -4.50
CA ASP A 127 -20.09 17.31 -3.29
C ASP A 127 -19.22 16.66 -2.20
N TYR A 128 -18.02 16.20 -2.56
CA TYR A 128 -17.08 15.53 -1.67
C TYR A 128 -15.77 16.31 -1.54
N THR A 129 -15.51 16.74 -0.32
CA THR A 129 -14.33 17.50 0.09
C THR A 129 -13.39 16.66 0.95
N GLU A 130 -13.84 15.52 1.48
CA GLU A 130 -13.02 14.59 2.25
C GLU A 130 -12.93 13.24 1.51
N LEU A 131 -11.72 12.90 1.07
CA LEU A 131 -11.43 11.65 0.36
C LEU A 131 -10.78 10.64 1.31
N VAL A 132 -10.96 9.35 1.03
CA VAL A 132 -10.21 8.26 1.66
C VAL A 132 -9.47 7.45 0.60
N VAL A 133 -8.15 7.30 0.77
CA VAL A 133 -7.29 6.50 -0.10
C VAL A 133 -6.69 5.36 0.71
N LYS A 134 -6.88 4.14 0.22
CA LYS A 134 -6.30 2.93 0.80
C LYS A 134 -5.79 2.01 -0.30
N ASP A 135 -4.63 1.42 -0.06
CA ASP A 135 -4.11 0.23 -0.73
C ASP A 135 -3.13 -0.48 0.24
N PRO A 136 -3.02 -1.82 0.24
CA PRO A 136 -2.10 -2.54 1.12
C PRO A 136 -0.61 -2.16 0.99
N ARG A 137 -0.22 -1.43 -0.06
CA ARG A 137 1.14 -0.97 -0.34
C ARG A 137 1.30 0.54 -0.11
N LEU A 138 0.22 1.25 0.25
CA LEU A 138 0.19 2.71 0.46
C LEU A 138 1.35 3.21 1.32
N SER A 139 1.68 2.47 2.38
CA SER A 139 2.77 2.79 3.30
C SER A 139 4.12 3.03 2.60
N TRP A 140 4.41 2.33 1.51
CA TRP A 140 5.67 2.49 0.75
C TRP A 140 5.79 3.84 0.04
N PHE A 141 4.68 4.55 -0.15
CA PHE A 141 4.56 5.74 -0.98
C PHE A 141 3.93 6.93 -0.23
N LEU A 142 3.93 6.94 1.11
CA LEU A 142 3.26 7.98 1.91
C LEU A 142 3.78 9.39 1.59
N SER A 143 5.07 9.54 1.30
CA SER A 143 5.65 10.82 0.91
C SER A 143 5.15 11.30 -0.46
N LEU A 144 4.93 10.39 -1.41
CA LEU A 144 4.31 10.70 -2.71
C LEU A 144 2.89 11.23 -2.52
N TRP A 145 2.10 10.54 -1.70
CA TRP A 145 0.71 10.90 -1.41
C TRP A 145 0.56 12.20 -0.62
N ARG A 146 1.43 12.43 0.38
CA ARG A 146 1.50 13.71 1.09
C ARG A 146 1.72 14.87 0.13
N VAL A 147 2.70 14.73 -0.78
CA VAL A 147 3.00 15.76 -1.80
C VAL A 147 1.82 15.95 -2.74
N ALA A 148 1.16 14.88 -3.16
CA ALA A 148 -0.01 14.96 -4.02
C ALA A 148 -1.14 15.76 -3.36
N ALA A 149 -1.52 15.46 -2.11
CA ALA A 149 -2.56 16.18 -1.38
C ALA A 149 -2.25 17.68 -1.23
N ILE A 150 -1.02 18.02 -0.85
CA ILE A 150 -0.60 19.42 -0.72
C ILE A 150 -0.72 20.16 -2.06
N ARG A 151 -0.35 19.52 -3.17
CA ARG A 151 -0.45 20.12 -4.52
C ARG A 151 -1.89 20.37 -4.97
N THR A 152 -2.86 19.61 -4.47
CA THR A 152 -4.29 19.76 -4.76
C THR A 152 -5.01 20.68 -3.75
N GLY A 153 -4.25 21.38 -2.90
CA GLY A 153 -4.78 22.22 -1.84
C GLY A 153 -5.53 21.45 -0.74
N ALA A 154 -5.32 20.13 -0.65
CA ALA A 154 -5.92 19.29 0.37
C ALA A 154 -4.95 19.07 1.54
N THR A 155 -5.50 18.97 2.74
CA THR A 155 -4.74 18.60 3.94
C THR A 155 -4.56 17.08 4.00
N PRO A 156 -3.32 16.57 4.00
CA PRO A 156 -3.06 15.13 4.15
C PRO A 156 -3.22 14.72 5.61
N VAL A 157 -4.04 13.69 5.87
CA VAL A 157 -4.20 13.10 7.21
C VAL A 157 -4.03 11.58 7.14
N PHE A 158 -3.54 10.98 8.21
CA PHE A 158 -3.13 9.57 8.21
C PHE A 158 -3.79 8.78 9.33
N ALA A 159 -4.41 7.64 9.02
CA ALA A 159 -4.84 6.65 10.01
C ALA A 159 -4.01 5.37 9.85
N THR A 160 -3.14 5.08 10.82
CA THR A 160 -2.30 3.88 10.82
C THR A 160 -2.93 2.78 11.65
N MET A 161 -3.32 1.70 10.99
CA MET A 161 -3.94 0.55 11.62
C MET A 161 -2.91 -0.37 12.30
N LEU A 162 -3.10 -0.57 13.61
CA LEU A 162 -2.28 -1.40 14.47
C LEU A 162 -2.98 -2.73 14.77
N ARG A 163 -2.26 -3.84 14.58
CA ARG A 163 -2.71 -5.17 14.95
C ARG A 163 -1.52 -5.98 15.47
N PRO A 164 -1.71 -6.82 16.52
CA PRO A 164 -0.62 -7.58 17.08
C PRO A 164 0.13 -8.40 16.01
N PRO A 165 1.47 -8.45 16.07
CA PRO A 165 2.29 -9.12 15.07
C PRO A 165 1.91 -10.60 14.91
N ALA A 166 1.62 -11.29 16.01
CA ALA A 166 1.17 -12.68 15.98
C ALA A 166 -0.13 -12.88 15.19
N GLU A 167 -1.12 -11.99 15.36
CA GLU A 167 -2.35 -12.06 14.60
C GLU A 167 -2.14 -11.77 13.10
N VAL A 168 -1.27 -10.80 12.78
CA VAL A 168 -0.95 -10.47 11.38
C VAL A 168 -0.22 -11.63 10.71
N VAL A 169 0.81 -12.19 11.35
CA VAL A 169 1.58 -13.31 10.84
C VAL A 169 0.69 -14.54 10.67
N GLY A 170 -0.08 -14.92 11.69
CA GLY A 170 -1.01 -16.04 11.63
C GLY A 170 -2.08 -15.86 10.54
N SER A 171 -2.61 -14.63 10.39
CA SER A 171 -3.51 -14.33 9.27
C SER A 171 -2.80 -14.48 7.92
N LYS A 172 -1.59 -13.97 7.74
CA LYS A 172 -0.87 -14.09 6.46
C LYS A 172 -0.56 -15.55 6.12
N GLN A 173 -0.20 -16.37 7.10
CA GLN A 173 0.07 -17.79 6.90
C GLN A 173 -1.16 -18.55 6.41
N LYS A 174 -2.33 -18.29 7.03
CA LYS A 174 -3.60 -18.92 6.63
C LYS A 174 -4.02 -18.56 5.20
N TYR A 175 -3.84 -17.30 4.80
CA TYR A 175 -4.34 -16.81 3.51
C TYR A 175 -3.34 -16.97 2.35
N TYR A 176 -2.03 -16.94 2.59
CA TYR A 176 -1.00 -17.01 1.55
C TYR A 176 -0.20 -18.32 1.53
N ALA A 177 -0.71 -19.38 2.17
CA ALA A 177 -0.13 -20.73 2.17
C ALA A 177 1.36 -20.80 2.59
N ASN A 178 1.74 -20.03 3.62
CA ASN A 178 3.01 -20.10 4.35
C ASN A 178 4.32 -20.16 3.52
N ARG A 179 4.43 -19.45 2.39
CA ARG A 179 5.65 -19.54 1.56
C ARG A 179 6.91 -18.91 2.17
N LEU A 180 6.76 -17.99 3.13
CA LEU A 180 7.86 -17.13 3.61
C LEU A 180 8.28 -17.39 5.06
N GLY A 181 7.49 -18.13 5.85
CA GLY A 181 7.78 -18.45 7.26
C GLY A 181 7.54 -17.30 8.25
N SER A 182 7.36 -17.64 9.54
CA SER A 182 7.02 -16.67 10.59
C SER A 182 8.04 -15.55 10.75
N ALA A 183 9.34 -15.88 10.68
CA ALA A 183 10.42 -14.90 10.85
C ALA A 183 10.39 -13.79 9.78
N HIS A 184 10.25 -14.15 8.50
CA HIS A 184 10.14 -13.17 7.44
C HIS A 184 8.86 -12.32 7.56
N LEU A 185 7.73 -12.94 7.93
CA LEU A 185 6.47 -12.22 8.08
C LEU A 185 6.49 -11.24 9.28
N ALA A 186 7.17 -11.59 10.37
CA ALA A 186 7.41 -10.69 11.50
C ALA A 186 8.39 -9.56 11.13
N ALA A 187 9.48 -9.88 10.44
CA ALA A 187 10.45 -8.90 9.96
C ALA A 187 9.83 -7.89 8.98
N SER A 188 8.99 -8.35 8.05
CA SER A 188 8.26 -7.46 7.14
C SER A 188 7.18 -6.64 7.86
N TRP A 189 6.56 -7.14 8.92
CA TRP A 189 5.68 -6.35 9.78
C TRP A 189 6.44 -5.23 10.51
N LEU A 190 7.60 -5.55 11.10
CA LEU A 190 8.50 -4.59 11.75
C LEU A 190 8.93 -3.49 10.78
N ASN A 191 9.51 -3.91 9.66
CA ASN A 191 9.99 -3.01 8.62
C ASN A 191 8.89 -2.05 8.16
N MET A 192 7.68 -2.58 7.98
CA MET A 192 6.54 -1.80 7.53
C MET A 192 6.11 -0.75 8.56
N LEU A 193 5.87 -1.14 9.81
CA LEU A 193 5.28 -0.23 10.80
C LEU A 193 6.29 0.79 11.34
N LEU A 194 7.55 0.41 11.57
CA LEU A 194 8.58 1.35 12.03
C LEU A 194 8.78 2.50 11.05
N HIS A 195 8.80 2.19 9.75
CA HIS A 195 8.96 3.21 8.72
C HIS A 195 7.66 3.94 8.38
N THR A 196 6.49 3.28 8.45
CA THR A 196 5.18 3.96 8.35
C THR A 196 5.05 5.01 9.45
N GLU A 197 5.39 4.66 10.68
CA GLU A 197 5.39 5.59 11.81
C GLU A 197 6.34 6.76 11.52
N ARG A 198 7.61 6.49 11.20
CA ARG A 198 8.58 7.56 10.91
C ARG A 198 8.12 8.49 9.78
N ALA A 199 7.61 7.92 8.68
CA ALA A 199 7.19 8.65 7.48
C ALA A 199 5.97 9.55 7.71
N THR A 200 5.15 9.24 8.72
CA THR A 200 3.96 10.05 9.05
C THR A 200 4.23 11.16 10.05
N ARG A 201 5.39 11.21 10.72
CA ARG A 201 5.68 12.27 11.72
C ARG A 201 5.58 13.68 11.14
N GLU A 202 6.05 13.89 9.91
CA GLU A 202 5.97 15.20 9.23
C GLU A 202 4.53 15.66 9.00
N SER A 203 3.57 14.75 8.91
CA SER A 203 2.16 15.10 8.69
C SER A 203 1.56 15.91 9.84
N VAL A 204 2.15 15.89 11.04
CA VAL A 204 1.71 16.73 12.16
C VAL A 204 1.85 18.22 11.84
N ALA A 205 2.76 18.59 10.94
CA ALA A 205 2.95 19.98 10.54
C ALA A 205 1.91 20.47 9.51
N ASP A 206 1.39 19.59 8.64
CA ASP A 206 0.48 19.98 7.55
C ASP A 206 -0.96 19.52 7.75
N GLY A 207 -1.21 18.61 8.69
CA GLY A 207 -2.48 17.95 8.93
C GLY A 207 -2.47 17.19 10.25
N GLY A 208 -2.43 15.87 10.19
CA GLY A 208 -2.39 15.04 11.39
C GLY A 208 -2.24 13.55 11.13
N ARG A 209 -1.95 12.80 12.18
CA ARG A 209 -1.92 11.33 12.17
C ARG A 209 -2.63 10.76 13.39
N SER A 210 -3.21 9.59 13.21
CA SER A 210 -3.87 8.81 14.25
C SER A 210 -3.44 7.35 14.15
N PHE A 211 -3.21 6.70 15.28
CA PHE A 211 -2.92 5.27 15.37
C PHE A 211 -4.11 4.55 15.96
N VAL A 212 -4.60 3.54 15.25
CA VAL A 212 -5.86 2.88 15.60
C VAL A 212 -5.60 1.40 15.84
N ARG A 213 -5.85 0.94 17.07
CA ARG A 213 -5.81 -0.50 17.36
C ARG A 213 -7.04 -1.15 16.74
N TYR A 214 -6.80 -2.22 15.98
CA TYR A 214 -7.88 -3.00 15.38
C TYR A 214 -8.82 -3.60 16.42
N ALA A 215 -8.30 -3.94 17.60
CA ALA A 215 -9.11 -4.43 18.72
C ALA A 215 -10.09 -3.36 19.21
N ASP A 216 -9.62 -2.13 19.43
CA ASP A 216 -10.46 -1.01 19.88
C ASP A 216 -11.54 -0.69 18.83
N LEU A 217 -11.17 -0.71 17.53
CA LEU A 217 -12.13 -0.52 16.43
C LEU A 217 -13.22 -1.62 16.41
N LEU A 218 -12.90 -2.88 16.74
CA LEU A 218 -13.90 -3.95 16.77
C LEU A 218 -14.76 -3.93 18.04
N ASP A 219 -14.21 -3.43 19.15
CA ASP A 219 -14.89 -3.34 20.45
C ASP A 219 -15.92 -2.20 20.44
N ASP A 220 -15.49 -0.99 20.06
CA ASP A 220 -16.35 0.18 19.93
C ASP A 220 -15.90 1.05 18.76
N TRP A 221 -16.34 0.64 17.57
CA TRP A 221 -16.01 1.36 16.34
C TRP A 221 -16.48 2.82 16.39
N THR A 222 -17.62 3.12 17.04
CA THR A 222 -18.17 4.47 17.10
C THR A 222 -17.27 5.42 17.86
N LYS A 223 -16.81 5.00 19.05
CA LYS A 223 -15.86 5.77 19.85
C LYS A 223 -14.53 5.94 19.11
N THR A 224 -14.01 4.87 18.53
CA THR A 224 -12.74 4.92 17.79
C THR A 224 -12.81 5.85 16.59
N THR A 225 -13.86 5.79 15.77
CA THR A 225 -14.00 6.69 14.61
C THR A 225 -14.23 8.13 15.04
N MET A 226 -14.95 8.38 16.15
CA MET A 226 -15.12 9.73 16.67
C MET A 226 -13.77 10.34 17.08
N GLN A 227 -12.93 9.58 17.80
CA GLN A 227 -11.59 10.02 18.18
C GLN A 227 -10.70 10.33 16.97
N VAL A 228 -10.76 9.50 15.92
CA VAL A 228 -10.07 9.77 14.66
C VAL A 228 -10.60 11.06 14.02
N GLY A 229 -11.93 11.26 14.06
CA GLY A 229 -12.59 12.46 13.56
C GLY A 229 -12.11 13.73 14.26
N GLU A 230 -11.98 13.70 15.59
CA GLU A 230 -11.48 14.82 16.38
C GLU A 230 -9.99 15.08 16.14
N GLN A 231 -9.16 14.04 16.13
CA GLN A 231 -7.70 14.17 15.95
C GLN A 231 -7.32 14.66 14.55
N LEU A 232 -8.04 14.22 13.52
CA LEU A 232 -7.76 14.54 12.12
C LEU A 232 -8.67 15.65 11.58
N ASP A 233 -9.60 16.13 12.40
CA ASP A 233 -10.60 17.14 12.06
C ASP A 233 -11.38 16.75 10.79
N LEU A 234 -11.90 15.51 10.79
CA LEU A 234 -12.69 14.95 9.68
C LEU A 234 -14.17 15.22 9.89
N GLN A 235 -14.73 16.14 9.12
CA GLN A 235 -16.08 16.69 9.36
C GLN A 235 -17.17 15.64 9.15
N HIS A 236 -17.01 14.71 8.20
CA HIS A 236 -17.97 13.62 8.00
C HIS A 236 -18.04 12.65 9.20
N LEU A 237 -16.96 12.51 9.96
CA LEU A 237 -16.95 11.70 11.19
C LEU A 237 -17.59 12.47 12.34
N LEU A 238 -17.27 13.76 12.49
CA LEU A 238 -17.83 14.64 13.54
C LEU A 238 -19.34 14.84 13.39
N HIS A 239 -19.85 14.82 12.16
CA HIS A 239 -21.25 15.06 11.82
C HIS A 239 -21.93 13.83 11.18
N ALA A 240 -21.49 12.63 11.57
CA ALA A 240 -22.01 11.37 11.05
C ALA A 240 -23.54 11.24 11.25
N LYS A 241 -24.25 10.98 10.15
CA LYS A 241 -25.71 10.81 10.17
C LYS A 241 -26.12 9.50 10.84
N SER A 242 -27.28 9.47 11.50
CA SER A 242 -27.80 8.27 12.18
C SER A 242 -28.02 7.08 11.25
N GLU A 243 -28.24 7.31 9.95
CA GLU A 243 -28.30 6.27 8.91
C GLU A 243 -26.93 5.63 8.70
N ALA A 244 -25.89 6.44 8.48
CA ALA A 244 -24.51 5.96 8.36
C ALA A 244 -24.05 5.19 9.61
N ILE A 245 -24.45 5.64 10.81
CA ILE A 245 -24.15 4.92 12.05
C ILE A 245 -24.82 3.54 12.08
N ARG A 246 -26.10 3.44 11.68
CA ARG A 246 -26.79 2.15 11.55
C ARG A 246 -26.12 1.23 10.54
N ASP A 247 -25.59 1.78 9.45
CA ASP A 247 -24.90 1.03 8.40
C ASP A 247 -23.54 0.52 8.91
N GLY A 248 -22.81 1.35 9.66
CA GLY A 248 -21.59 0.98 10.37
C GLY A 248 -21.80 -0.20 11.33
N HIS A 249 -22.88 -0.20 12.12
CA HIS A 249 -23.24 -1.32 12.99
C HIS A 249 -23.49 -2.64 12.25
N ARG A 250 -23.98 -2.59 11.00
CA ARG A 250 -24.16 -3.81 10.17
C ARG A 250 -22.85 -4.23 9.50
N PHE A 251 -21.97 -3.27 9.24
CA PHE A 251 -20.70 -3.50 8.58
C PHE A 251 -19.63 -4.10 9.50
N VAL A 252 -19.48 -3.57 10.72
CA VAL A 252 -18.48 -4.06 11.68
C VAL A 252 -18.95 -5.38 12.28
N ASP A 253 -18.13 -6.43 12.12
CA ASP A 253 -18.37 -7.74 12.70
C ASP A 253 -17.36 -7.97 13.85
N PRO A 254 -17.78 -7.82 15.13
CA PRO A 254 -16.92 -8.05 16.29
C PRO A 254 -16.34 -9.48 16.32
N GLY A 255 -17.02 -10.44 15.68
CA GLY A 255 -16.58 -11.82 15.56
C GLY A 255 -15.39 -12.03 14.63
N LEU A 256 -14.83 -10.99 14.00
CA LEU A 256 -13.64 -11.08 13.14
C LEU A 256 -12.32 -11.21 13.90
N ARG A 257 -12.31 -11.00 15.23
CA ARG A 257 -11.13 -11.27 16.08
C ARG A 257 -10.99 -12.77 16.36
N ARG A 258 -10.47 -13.51 15.36
CA ARG A 258 -10.43 -14.99 15.36
C ARG A 258 -9.04 -15.59 15.58
N VAL A 259 -8.01 -14.78 15.80
CA VAL A 259 -6.63 -15.27 15.96
C VAL A 259 -6.19 -15.10 17.41
N THR A 260 -5.93 -16.24 18.08
CA THR A 260 -5.53 -16.34 19.49
C THR A 260 -4.03 -16.60 19.66
N GLN A 261 -3.26 -16.54 18.57
CA GLN A 261 -1.82 -16.80 18.57
C GLN A 261 -1.08 -15.68 19.30
N SER A 262 -0.14 -16.06 20.17
CA SER A 262 0.78 -15.15 20.86
C SER A 262 2.09 -14.96 20.08
N LEU A 263 2.88 -13.95 20.45
CA LEU A 263 4.20 -13.73 19.83
C LEU A 263 5.16 -14.91 20.10
N ALA A 264 5.04 -15.57 21.25
CA ALA A 264 5.84 -16.75 21.61
C ALA A 264 5.58 -17.92 20.65
N ASP A 265 4.34 -18.10 20.19
CA ASP A 265 3.95 -19.18 19.28
C ASP A 265 4.57 -19.04 17.89
N LEU A 266 5.10 -17.86 17.53
CA LEU A 266 5.76 -17.64 16.24
C LEU A 266 7.15 -18.28 16.16
N ASN A 267 7.75 -18.68 17.30
CA ASN A 267 9.08 -19.29 17.37
C ASN A 267 10.16 -18.48 16.60
N LEU A 268 10.15 -17.16 16.81
CA LEU A 268 11.09 -16.24 16.16
C LEU A 268 12.51 -16.39 16.74
N PRO A 269 13.57 -16.07 15.97
CA PRO A 269 14.90 -15.87 16.53
C PRO A 269 14.86 -14.88 17.72
N PRO A 270 15.62 -15.10 18.81
CA PRO A 270 15.48 -14.34 20.04
C PRO A 270 15.51 -12.81 19.86
N ARG A 271 16.52 -12.29 19.14
CA ARG A 271 16.64 -10.84 18.87
C ARG A 271 15.46 -10.30 18.03
N LEU A 272 14.95 -11.07 17.08
CA LEU A 272 13.77 -10.67 16.30
C LEU A 272 12.51 -10.67 17.17
N HIS A 273 12.36 -11.64 18.08
CA HIS A 273 11.24 -11.71 19.00
C HIS A 273 11.19 -10.46 19.88
N GLU A 274 12.32 -10.11 20.49
CA GLU A 274 12.45 -8.96 21.41
C GLU A 274 12.10 -7.64 20.70
N ILE A 275 12.75 -7.34 19.56
CA ILE A 275 12.47 -6.12 18.78
C ILE A 275 10.99 -6.08 18.33
N THR A 276 10.41 -7.23 17.96
CA THR A 276 8.99 -7.30 17.58
C THR A 276 8.07 -6.97 18.75
N GLY A 277 8.36 -7.50 19.94
CA GLY A 277 7.60 -7.24 21.16
C GLY A 277 7.68 -5.78 21.59
N ASP A 278 8.90 -5.23 21.62
CA ASP A 278 9.15 -3.85 22.03
C ASP A 278 8.55 -2.84 21.05
N THR A 279 8.68 -3.12 19.74
CA THR A 279 8.02 -2.30 18.71
C THR A 279 6.50 -2.33 18.87
N TRP A 280 5.91 -3.50 19.15
CA TRP A 280 4.47 -3.57 19.43
C TRP A 280 4.12 -2.74 20.67
N HIS A 281 4.90 -2.83 21.74
CA HIS A 281 4.67 -2.05 22.95
C HIS A 281 4.71 -0.54 22.70
N GLU A 282 5.75 -0.03 22.04
CA GLU A 282 5.90 1.40 21.75
C GLU A 282 4.84 1.93 20.77
N LEU A 283 4.52 1.18 19.71
CA LEU A 283 3.46 1.57 18.76
C LEU A 283 2.09 1.67 19.45
N ASN A 284 1.82 0.87 20.48
CA ASN A 284 0.55 0.97 21.20
C ASN A 284 0.42 2.29 21.95
N LYS A 285 1.52 2.88 22.44
CA LYS A 285 1.46 4.18 23.13
C LYS A 285 0.97 5.28 22.19
N LEU A 286 1.31 5.22 20.90
CA LEU A 286 0.84 6.18 19.90
C LEU A 286 -0.67 6.20 19.70
N ALA A 287 -1.37 5.11 20.05
CA ALA A 287 -2.83 5.04 19.98
C ALA A 287 -3.52 5.61 21.23
N ASP A 288 -2.77 5.87 22.30
CA ASP A 288 -3.32 6.46 23.52
C ASP A 288 -3.41 8.00 23.39
N PRO A 289 -4.44 8.64 23.98
CA PRO A 289 -4.55 10.10 23.99
C PRO A 289 -3.29 10.76 24.55
N GLY A 290 -2.63 11.60 23.75
CA GLY A 290 -1.39 12.29 24.14
C GLY A 290 -0.15 11.40 24.18
N GLY A 291 -0.23 10.15 23.69
CA GLY A 291 0.91 9.22 23.68
C GLY A 291 1.89 9.41 22.51
N ASP A 292 1.53 10.23 21.52
CA ASP A 292 2.40 10.60 20.40
C ASP A 292 3.45 11.65 20.83
N THR A 293 4.48 11.16 21.52
CA THR A 293 5.49 11.98 22.22
C THR A 293 6.90 11.82 21.65
N PRO A 294 7.79 12.82 21.82
CA PRO A 294 9.19 12.72 21.41
C PRO A 294 9.93 11.51 22.03
N GLU A 295 9.57 11.10 23.24
CA GLU A 295 10.17 9.96 23.92
C GLU A 295 9.81 8.65 23.21
N VAL A 296 8.55 8.48 22.80
CA VAL A 296 8.11 7.31 22.01
C VAL A 296 8.75 7.32 20.63
N HIS A 297 8.90 8.50 20.02
CA HIS A 297 9.61 8.66 18.73
C HIS A 297 11.05 8.19 18.81
N ALA A 298 11.76 8.59 19.87
CA ALA A 298 13.15 8.19 20.11
C ALA A 298 13.26 6.69 20.34
N ALA A 299 12.36 6.09 21.13
CA ALA A 299 12.33 4.64 21.35
C ALA A 299 12.12 3.87 20.03
N LEU A 300 11.19 4.31 19.18
CA LEU A 300 10.93 3.72 17.87
C LEU A 300 12.09 3.93 16.89
N ASP A 301 12.80 5.06 16.95
CA ASP A 301 14.01 5.27 16.16
C ASP A 301 15.12 4.30 16.56
N SER A 302 15.34 4.07 17.86
CA SER A 302 16.29 3.07 18.35
C SER A 302 15.89 1.64 17.97
N LEU A 303 14.60 1.29 18.00
CA LEU A 303 14.12 -0.01 17.55
C LEU A 303 14.31 -0.22 16.04
N ARG A 304 14.14 0.84 15.25
CA ARG A 304 14.43 0.82 13.81
C ARG A 304 15.91 0.62 13.53
N GLU A 305 16.80 1.28 14.27
CA GLU A 305 18.26 1.07 14.18
C GLU A 305 18.62 -0.37 14.57
N ALA A 306 18.10 -0.88 15.68
CA ALA A 306 18.32 -2.26 16.11
C ALA A 306 17.83 -3.29 15.08
N TYR A 307 16.72 -3.01 14.40
CA TYR A 307 16.21 -3.86 13.31
C TYR A 307 17.11 -3.81 12.06
N VAL A 308 17.63 -2.63 11.71
CA VAL A 308 18.60 -2.48 10.60
C VAL A 308 19.85 -3.31 10.87
N GLU A 309 20.45 -3.17 12.05
CA GLU A 309 21.64 -3.95 12.43
C GLU A 309 21.37 -5.47 12.37
N LEU A 310 20.24 -5.92 12.93
CA LEU A 310 19.83 -7.32 12.87
C LEU A 310 19.70 -7.81 11.42
N TYR A 311 19.11 -6.99 10.54
CA TYR A 311 18.92 -7.35 9.13
C TYR A 311 20.27 -7.45 8.40
N GLU A 312 21.16 -6.49 8.60
CA GLU A 312 22.50 -6.47 8.00
C GLU A 312 23.34 -7.68 8.45
N GLU A 313 23.32 -8.02 9.74
CA GLU A 313 23.96 -9.22 10.27
C GLU A 313 23.41 -10.49 9.61
N ALA A 314 22.07 -10.62 9.52
CA ALA A 314 21.42 -11.76 8.90
C ALA A 314 21.75 -11.88 7.40
N GLU A 315 21.81 -10.77 6.67
CA GLU A 315 22.20 -10.73 5.26
C GLU A 315 23.67 -11.13 5.07
N ALA A 316 24.57 -10.59 5.90
CA ALA A 316 25.99 -10.92 5.85
C ALA A 316 26.24 -12.42 6.10
N ILE A 317 25.56 -13.01 7.08
CA ILE A 317 25.65 -14.44 7.42
C ILE A 317 25.03 -15.31 6.32
N SER A 318 23.86 -14.93 5.79
CA SER A 318 23.11 -15.72 4.82
C SER A 318 23.67 -15.64 3.39
N ARG A 319 24.64 -14.75 3.12
CA ARG A 319 25.23 -14.54 1.79
C ARG A 319 25.71 -15.83 1.13
N SER A 320 26.34 -16.74 1.87
CA SER A 320 26.78 -18.03 1.33
C SER A 320 25.60 -18.91 0.87
N SER A 321 24.46 -18.85 1.57
CA SER A 321 23.25 -19.57 1.20
C SER A 321 22.63 -19.00 -0.08
N VAL A 322 22.62 -17.68 -0.25
CA VAL A 322 22.14 -17.01 -1.47
C VAL A 322 23.01 -17.39 -2.67
N VAL A 323 24.34 -17.28 -2.56
CA VAL A 323 25.28 -17.67 -3.63
C VAL A 323 25.10 -19.13 -4.03
N ALA A 324 24.93 -20.03 -3.05
CA ALA A 324 24.69 -21.44 -3.33
C ALA A 324 23.34 -21.65 -4.08
N ALA A 325 22.30 -20.91 -3.74
CA ALA A 325 21.00 -20.98 -4.42
C ALA A 325 21.09 -20.46 -5.86
N GLU A 326 21.73 -19.32 -6.10
CA GLU A 326 21.94 -18.75 -7.43
C GLU A 326 22.72 -19.71 -8.34
N GLN A 327 23.75 -20.36 -7.81
CA GLN A 327 24.51 -21.36 -8.57
C GLN A 327 23.66 -22.56 -8.97
N ARG A 328 22.75 -23.03 -8.10
CA ARG A 328 21.80 -24.12 -8.42
C ARG A 328 20.85 -23.70 -9.54
N VAL A 329 20.27 -22.51 -9.45
CA VAL A 329 19.38 -21.94 -10.48
C VAL A 329 20.11 -21.81 -11.82
N ARG A 330 21.35 -21.29 -11.81
CA ARG A 330 22.18 -21.16 -13.01
C ARG A 330 22.51 -22.51 -13.64
N LYS A 331 22.75 -23.55 -12.84
CA LYS A 331 22.97 -24.92 -13.34
C LYS A 331 21.70 -25.51 -13.97
N GLN A 332 20.53 -25.29 -13.36
CA GLN A 332 19.25 -25.74 -13.89
C GLN A 332 18.86 -25.01 -15.19
N GLY A 333 19.09 -23.69 -15.27
CA GLY A 333 18.85 -22.89 -16.47
C GLY A 333 19.78 -23.24 -17.64
N LYS A 334 20.97 -23.78 -17.38
CA LYS A 334 21.88 -24.32 -18.40
C LYS A 334 21.51 -25.76 -18.86
N GLY A 335 20.61 -26.44 -18.14
CA GLY A 335 20.17 -27.81 -18.43
C GLY A 335 18.87 -27.92 -19.23
N ALA A 336 18.15 -26.81 -19.48
CA ALA A 336 17.02 -26.81 -20.38
C ALA A 336 17.52 -26.96 -21.84
N PRO A 337 17.07 -27.98 -22.61
CA PRO A 337 17.42 -28.08 -24.02
C PRO A 337 16.97 -26.79 -24.72
N ARG A 338 17.88 -26.10 -25.42
CA ARG A 338 17.45 -25.16 -26.47
C ARG A 338 16.46 -25.94 -27.35
N PRO A 339 15.25 -25.43 -27.65
CA PRO A 339 14.46 -26.05 -28.69
C PRO A 339 15.37 -26.18 -29.90
N ALA A 340 15.51 -27.42 -30.39
CA ALA A 340 16.36 -27.71 -31.52
C ALA A 340 15.98 -26.71 -32.61
N ALA A 341 16.97 -25.97 -33.12
CA ALA A 341 16.75 -25.15 -34.29
C ALA A 341 16.08 -26.05 -35.34
N PRO A 342 14.97 -25.62 -35.97
CA PRO A 342 14.30 -26.46 -36.95
C PRO A 342 15.35 -26.92 -37.96
N ALA A 343 15.41 -28.24 -38.17
CA ALA A 343 16.35 -28.84 -39.12
C ALA A 343 16.28 -28.04 -40.43
N PRO A 344 17.43 -27.72 -41.06
CA PRO A 344 17.41 -26.92 -42.28
C PRO A 344 16.52 -27.61 -43.30
N SER A 345 15.34 -27.02 -43.56
CA SER A 345 14.54 -27.39 -44.71
C SER A 345 15.43 -27.23 -45.94
N SER A 346 15.41 -28.24 -46.79
CA SER A 346 16.29 -28.47 -47.93
C SER A 346 16.90 -27.21 -48.59
N LEU A 347 18.13 -27.34 -49.08
CA LEU A 347 18.89 -26.36 -49.88
C LEU A 347 18.15 -25.77 -51.10
N VAL A 348 16.92 -26.20 -51.38
CA VAL A 348 16.10 -25.76 -52.51
C VAL A 348 15.37 -24.44 -52.22
N ASP A 349 15.22 -24.00 -50.96
CA ASP A 349 14.51 -22.76 -50.61
C ASP A 349 15.40 -21.53 -50.36
N LYS A 350 16.70 -21.62 -50.63
CA LYS A 350 17.63 -20.48 -50.61
C LYS A 350 17.75 -19.75 -51.95
N VAL A 351 16.91 -20.05 -52.93
CA VAL A 351 16.93 -19.38 -54.24
C VAL A 351 15.74 -18.42 -54.35
N PRO A 352 15.98 -17.09 -54.46
CA PRO A 352 14.93 -16.09 -54.67
C PRO A 352 14.00 -16.45 -55.84
N HIS A 353 12.72 -16.15 -55.70
CA HIS A 353 11.65 -16.53 -56.65
C HIS A 353 11.96 -16.13 -58.11
N ASP A 354 12.64 -15.00 -58.31
CA ASP A 354 12.96 -14.44 -59.62
C ASP A 354 14.03 -15.24 -60.39
N LEU A 355 14.85 -16.02 -59.68
CA LEU A 355 15.82 -16.94 -60.28
C LEU A 355 15.17 -18.30 -60.59
N ARG A 356 14.17 -18.73 -59.81
CA ARG A 356 13.39 -19.94 -60.12
C ARG A 356 12.64 -19.80 -61.45
N ALA A 357 12.08 -18.62 -61.74
CA ALA A 357 11.27 -18.37 -62.94
C ALA A 357 12.04 -18.45 -64.27
N LYS A 358 13.38 -18.34 -64.24
CA LYS A 358 14.24 -18.34 -65.45
C LYS A 358 14.76 -19.72 -65.86
N ILE A 359 14.48 -20.77 -65.09
CA ILE A 359 14.96 -22.13 -65.37
C ILE A 359 14.00 -22.84 -66.33
N PRO A 360 14.47 -23.29 -67.52
CA PRO A 360 13.62 -23.96 -68.50
C PRO A 360 12.92 -25.21 -67.94
N PRO A 361 11.67 -25.51 -68.36
CA PRO A 361 10.90 -26.64 -67.85
C PRO A 361 11.56 -28.01 -68.04
N SER A 362 12.43 -28.16 -69.04
CA SER A 362 13.18 -29.39 -69.32
C SER A 362 14.20 -29.74 -68.24
N VAL A 363 14.81 -28.71 -67.62
CA VAL A 363 15.83 -28.88 -66.57
C VAL A 363 15.19 -29.25 -65.21
N ARG A 364 14.00 -28.71 -64.92
CA ARG A 364 13.25 -29.02 -63.69
C ARG A 364 12.82 -30.49 -63.59
N ARG A 365 12.56 -31.14 -64.73
CA ARG A 365 12.15 -32.55 -64.78
C ARG A 365 13.33 -33.51 -64.50
N GLY A 366 14.56 -33.14 -64.89
CA GLY A 366 15.77 -33.94 -64.63
C GLY A 366 16.16 -33.98 -63.15
N VAL A 367 16.09 -32.84 -62.46
CA VAL A 367 16.50 -32.73 -61.04
C VAL A 367 15.52 -33.45 -60.10
N ARG A 368 14.22 -33.43 -60.41
CA ARG A 368 13.22 -34.18 -59.62
C ARG A 368 13.36 -35.70 -59.74
N LYS A 369 13.87 -36.22 -60.87
CA LYS A 369 14.09 -37.66 -61.08
C LYS A 369 15.36 -38.17 -60.35
N ALA A 370 16.35 -37.30 -60.14
CA ALA A 370 17.59 -37.62 -59.43
C ALA A 370 17.48 -37.57 -57.89
N LEU A 371 16.46 -36.91 -57.34
CA LEU A 371 16.24 -36.76 -55.88
C LEU A 371 15.21 -37.73 -55.29
N GLY A 372 14.92 -38.84 -55.98
CA GLY A 372 14.28 -40.03 -55.37
C GLY A 372 12.86 -39.86 -54.83
N ARG A 373 12.06 -38.90 -55.34
CA ARG A 373 10.64 -38.77 -54.97
C ARG A 373 9.72 -39.07 -56.16
N SER A 374 9.20 -40.29 -56.21
CA SER A 374 7.92 -40.58 -56.88
C SER A 374 6.81 -40.55 -55.83
N ARG A 375 5.88 -39.60 -56.02
CA ARG A 375 4.60 -39.33 -55.33
C ARG A 375 4.47 -39.72 -53.86
#